data_AF-A0A821CVF6-F1
#
_entry.id   AF-A0A821CVF6-F1
#
_cell.length_a   1.000
_cell.length_b   1.000
_cell.length_c   1.000
_cell.angle_alpha   90.00
_cell.angle_beta   90.00
_cell.angle_gamma   90.00
#
_symmetry.space_group_name_H-M   'P 1'
#
loop_
_entity.id
_entity.type
_entity.pdbx_description
1 polymer ?
#
loop_
_entity_poly.entity_id
_entity_poly.type
_entity_poly.pdbx_seq_one_letter_code
_entity_poly.pdbx_strand_id
1 'polypeptide(L)'
;MKSTLGSNWNACLVSYRLKDKLTDEFVSKLVDISNDSSLFYHALRDLWKTCKDNRFLDIYITLSNNAIKYSDIGARWLFDCTTPNYCYVPRVIVTPTQILPQPMRPMKENRVLRGGRFGSSFAFCRVLLRDEDLVTMSAETVEQCRERILDLIKQDLTIAQTDYEYLHCSNSQLRDRSFWFYKPNNGNTAETIRQWMGNFRHEYSVSSYVTRMALCFTGSIKTFTIQQLTEIEEIPDIKTSDGRYVFTDGIGKISEPMMRRVFEALDLNQTTGYLPCALQIRMAGIKGVLVKAPELGLREVIQVRRSQIKFECDHYDLEVIDYSKPCNLTLNRQVITLLSSLGVQDIAFLHLQNEARLRTTMALLKCREAISLLDKVRFFEFEKISNSGIDISQEPFFRSLLIAAYRDRLRCLKQRSNVSIPKMYGRAMFGIIDESRTLHYGEVFIQHTSNSQLESEIVLGYVAVTKNPCLYPGDIRVLKAVDVPHLHHLHDCIVFPCNGKI
;
A
#
# COMPACT_ATOMS: atom_id res chain seq x y z
N MET A 1 32.23 12.70 -15.66
CA MET A 1 31.71 11.30 -15.63
C MET A 1 32.58 10.37 -14.80
N LYS A 2 33.88 10.15 -15.10
CA LYS A 2 34.75 9.26 -14.29
C LYS A 2 34.81 9.64 -12.80
N SER A 3 34.90 10.93 -12.48
CA SER A 3 34.87 11.44 -11.09
C SER A 3 33.51 11.21 -10.39
N THR A 4 32.40 11.35 -11.13
CA THR A 4 31.02 11.23 -10.64
C THR A 4 30.57 9.77 -10.49
N LEU A 5 31.06 8.86 -11.34
CA LEU A 5 30.87 7.42 -11.22
C LEU A 5 31.72 6.83 -10.09
N GLY A 6 32.85 7.46 -9.75
CA GLY A 6 33.73 7.01 -8.69
C GLY A 6 33.13 7.10 -7.28
N SER A 7 32.22 8.02 -6.99
CA SER A 7 31.71 8.20 -5.61
C SER A 7 30.67 7.14 -5.19
N ASN A 8 29.91 6.56 -6.13
CA ASN A 8 28.78 5.66 -5.85
C ASN A 8 29.12 4.15 -5.84
N TRP A 9 30.35 3.75 -6.14
CA TRP A 9 30.75 2.35 -6.37
C TRP A 9 31.94 1.89 -5.52
N ASN A 10 31.99 2.32 -4.25
CA ASN A 10 33.01 1.86 -3.30
C ASN A 10 32.58 0.55 -2.62
N ALA A 11 32.87 -0.59 -3.25
CA ALA A 11 32.91 -1.88 -2.58
C ALA A 11 34.35 -2.40 -2.60
N CYS A 12 34.96 -2.58 -1.43
CA CYS A 12 36.40 -2.83 -1.28
C CYS A 12 36.66 -4.27 -0.80
N LEU A 13 37.56 -4.98 -1.50
CA LEU A 13 38.44 -6.04 -0.96
C LEU A 13 39.72 -6.09 -1.83
N VAL A 14 40.81 -5.60 -1.23
CA VAL A 14 42.28 -5.72 -1.46
C VAL A 14 42.90 -5.74 -2.88
N SER A 15 42.22 -6.03 -3.99
CA SER A 15 42.86 -5.89 -5.33
C SER A 15 41.89 -5.85 -6.52
N TYR A 16 40.58 -5.85 -6.30
CA TYR A 16 39.58 -5.93 -7.36
C TYR A 16 38.56 -4.78 -7.20
N ARG A 17 38.88 -3.59 -7.70
CA ARG A 17 37.95 -2.44 -7.64
C ARG A 17 37.20 -2.33 -8.96
N LEU A 18 35.87 -2.22 -8.91
CA LEU A 18 35.04 -2.01 -10.09
C LEU A 18 35.46 -0.74 -10.87
N LYS A 19 36.00 0.25 -10.16
CA LYS A 19 36.56 1.48 -10.74
C LYS A 19 37.69 1.21 -11.73
N ASP A 20 38.48 0.18 -11.48
CA ASP A 20 39.62 -0.18 -12.33
C ASP A 20 39.14 -0.80 -13.66
N LYS A 21 37.86 -1.20 -13.74
CA LYS A 21 37.21 -1.72 -14.95
C LYS A 21 36.48 -0.64 -15.76
N LEU A 22 36.44 0.62 -15.30
CA LEU A 22 35.83 1.75 -16.03
C LEU A 22 36.77 2.24 -17.16
N THR A 23 37.04 1.39 -18.15
CA THR A 23 37.88 1.70 -19.31
C THR A 23 37.29 2.83 -20.15
N ASP A 24 38.12 3.47 -20.99
CA ASP A 24 37.64 4.50 -21.92
C ASP A 24 36.61 3.95 -22.90
N GLU A 25 36.75 2.68 -23.32
CA GLU A 25 35.77 1.99 -24.15
C GLU A 25 34.42 1.85 -23.44
N PHE A 26 34.43 1.49 -22.14
CA PHE A 26 33.20 1.43 -21.34
C PHE A 26 32.52 2.78 -21.23
N VAL A 27 33.30 3.84 -20.99
CA VAL A 27 32.76 5.20 -20.91
C VAL A 27 32.21 5.66 -22.27
N SER A 28 32.92 5.40 -23.37
CA SER A 28 32.44 5.70 -24.72
C SER A 28 31.12 5.00 -24.99
N LYS A 29 31.03 3.71 -24.68
CA LYS A 29 29.80 2.93 -24.86
C LYS A 29 28.64 3.50 -24.04
N LEU A 30 28.89 3.90 -22.80
CA LEU A 30 27.89 4.57 -21.96
C LEU A 30 27.38 5.87 -22.57
N VAL A 31 28.28 6.67 -23.16
CA VAL A 31 27.90 7.90 -23.86
C VAL A 31 27.04 7.57 -25.07
N ASP A 32 27.41 6.55 -25.86
CA ASP A 32 26.65 6.14 -27.04
C ASP A 32 25.20 5.76 -26.69
N ILE A 33 25.03 4.95 -25.64
CA ILE A 33 23.69 4.51 -25.20
C ILE A 33 22.93 5.58 -24.42
N SER A 34 23.58 6.66 -23.96
CA SER A 34 22.92 7.72 -23.18
C SER A 34 21.93 8.57 -23.97
N ASN A 35 22.01 8.53 -25.30
CA ASN A 35 21.08 9.22 -26.19
C ASN A 35 19.63 8.71 -26.06
N ASP A 36 19.45 7.43 -25.69
CA ASP A 36 18.15 6.88 -25.32
C ASP A 36 18.13 6.66 -23.80
N SER A 37 17.40 7.53 -23.09
CA SER A 37 17.31 7.49 -21.63
C SER A 37 16.74 6.17 -21.10
N SER A 38 15.86 5.51 -21.87
CA SER A 38 15.28 4.23 -21.46
C SER A 38 16.29 3.09 -21.58
N LEU A 39 16.92 3.00 -22.76
CA LEU A 39 18.00 2.05 -23.02
C LEU A 39 19.11 2.19 -21.97
N PHE A 40 19.56 3.43 -21.76
CA PHE A 40 20.59 3.77 -20.78
C PHE A 40 20.26 3.26 -19.39
N TYR A 41 19.06 3.60 -18.89
CA TYR A 41 18.64 3.21 -17.56
C TYR A 41 18.55 1.68 -17.40
N HIS A 42 17.91 0.98 -18.33
CA HIS A 42 17.71 -0.46 -18.23
C HIS A 42 19.02 -1.24 -18.35
N ALA A 43 19.91 -0.84 -19.26
CA ALA A 43 21.20 -1.48 -19.41
C ALA A 43 22.06 -1.33 -18.15
N LEU A 44 22.07 -0.14 -17.55
CA LEU A 44 22.77 0.13 -16.29
C LEU A 44 22.14 -0.58 -15.09
N ARG A 45 20.81 -0.63 -15.02
CA ARG A 45 20.10 -1.32 -13.94
C ARG A 45 20.43 -2.82 -13.93
N ASP A 46 20.39 -3.46 -15.09
CA ASP A 46 20.70 -4.88 -15.21
C ASP A 46 22.20 -5.12 -14.93
N LEU A 47 23.09 -4.24 -15.39
CA LEU A 47 24.52 -4.29 -15.03
C LEU A 47 24.71 -4.18 -13.51
N TRP A 48 24.07 -3.21 -12.86
CA TRP A 48 24.11 -3.05 -11.40
C TRP A 48 23.65 -4.31 -10.67
N LYS A 49 22.58 -4.96 -11.14
CA LYS A 49 22.07 -6.21 -10.57
C LYS A 49 23.08 -7.34 -10.72
N THR A 50 23.64 -7.53 -11.92
CA THR A 50 24.63 -8.57 -12.18
C THR A 50 25.91 -8.37 -11.37
N CYS A 51 26.39 -7.13 -11.23
CA CYS A 51 27.55 -6.81 -10.40
C CYS A 51 27.34 -7.13 -8.91
N LYS A 52 26.09 -7.06 -8.44
CA LYS A 52 25.75 -7.42 -7.05
C LYS A 52 25.84 -8.92 -6.81
N ASP A 53 25.46 -9.72 -7.80
CA ASP A 53 25.44 -11.18 -7.71
C ASP A 53 26.80 -11.82 -8.10
N ASN A 54 27.56 -11.18 -9.01
CA ASN A 54 28.87 -11.64 -9.47
C ASN A 54 29.88 -10.49 -9.56
N ARG A 55 30.86 -10.49 -8.63
CA ARG A 55 31.89 -9.44 -8.55
C ARG A 55 33.04 -9.59 -9.55
N PHE A 56 33.14 -10.71 -10.27
CA PHE A 56 34.23 -10.99 -11.23
C PHE A 56 33.86 -10.73 -12.70
N LEU A 57 32.72 -10.10 -12.94
CA LEU A 57 32.16 -9.84 -14.26
C LEU A 57 33.01 -8.86 -15.10
N ASP A 58 33.03 -9.05 -16.41
CA ASP A 58 33.43 -8.03 -17.39
C ASP A 58 32.27 -7.05 -17.61
N ILE A 59 32.44 -5.82 -17.12
CA ILE A 59 31.38 -4.81 -17.16
C ILE A 59 31.13 -4.25 -18.56
N TYR A 60 32.13 -4.27 -19.45
CA TYR A 60 31.98 -3.80 -20.82
C TYR A 60 31.16 -4.77 -21.66
N ILE A 61 31.51 -6.06 -21.60
CA ILE A 61 30.77 -7.11 -22.30
C ILE A 61 29.32 -7.15 -21.80
N THR A 62 29.14 -7.07 -20.48
CA THR A 62 27.79 -7.08 -19.89
C THR A 62 26.96 -5.87 -20.31
N LEU A 63 27.55 -4.66 -20.28
CA LEU A 63 26.86 -3.45 -20.72
C LEU A 63 26.46 -3.57 -22.21
N SER A 64 27.36 -4.07 -23.04
CA SER A 64 27.13 -4.26 -24.48
C SER A 64 26.00 -5.26 -24.75
N ASN A 65 26.00 -6.40 -24.06
CA ASN A 65 24.92 -7.39 -24.16
C ASN A 65 23.58 -6.82 -23.69
N ASN A 66 23.59 -6.06 -22.60
CA ASN A 66 22.38 -5.41 -22.10
C ASN A 66 21.87 -4.36 -23.11
N ALA A 67 22.76 -3.58 -23.72
CA ALA A 67 22.38 -2.59 -24.72
C ALA A 67 21.72 -3.24 -25.95
N ILE A 68 22.27 -4.36 -26.45
CA ILE A 68 21.69 -5.14 -27.56
C ILE A 68 20.31 -5.68 -27.15
N LYS A 69 20.22 -6.31 -25.98
CA LYS A 69 18.95 -6.84 -25.45
C LYS A 69 17.84 -5.79 -25.43
N TYR A 70 18.15 -4.55 -25.04
CA TYR A 70 17.15 -3.50 -24.91
C TYR A 70 16.93 -2.67 -26.18
N SER A 71 17.86 -2.68 -27.14
CA SER A 71 17.60 -2.15 -28.48
C SER A 71 16.58 -3.01 -29.23
N ASP A 72 16.67 -4.34 -29.09
CA ASP A 72 15.83 -5.28 -29.84
C ASP A 72 14.41 -5.42 -29.28
N ILE A 73 14.24 -5.24 -27.96
CA ILE A 73 12.94 -5.38 -27.27
C ILE A 73 12.09 -4.09 -27.36
N GLY A 74 12.64 -2.98 -27.87
CA GLY A 74 11.99 -1.67 -27.86
C GLY A 74 11.93 -1.10 -26.45
N ALA A 75 13.04 -0.54 -25.96
CA ALA A 75 13.19 0.00 -24.60
C ALA A 75 12.08 0.99 -24.17
N ARG A 76 11.38 1.65 -25.10
CA ARG A 76 10.25 2.56 -24.79
C ARG A 76 9.13 1.86 -23.99
N TRP A 77 8.89 0.58 -24.26
CA TRP A 77 7.71 -0.14 -23.75
C TRP A 77 7.66 -0.30 -22.22
N LEU A 78 8.81 -0.26 -21.51
CA LEU A 78 8.87 -0.61 -20.08
C LEU A 78 8.53 0.53 -19.11
N PHE A 79 8.70 1.79 -19.51
CA PHE A 79 8.21 2.94 -18.74
C PHE A 79 6.74 3.23 -19.01
N ASP A 80 6.28 2.93 -20.23
CA ASP A 80 4.90 3.16 -20.67
C ASP A 80 3.94 2.03 -20.23
N CYS A 81 4.46 0.85 -19.88
CA CYS A 81 3.69 -0.28 -19.33
C CYS A 81 3.57 -0.26 -17.80
N THR A 82 3.54 0.92 -17.17
CA THR A 82 3.11 0.97 -15.77
C THR A 82 1.61 0.68 -15.68
N THR A 83 1.23 -0.25 -14.82
CA THR A 83 -0.18 -0.49 -14.50
C THR A 83 -0.88 0.83 -14.13
N PRO A 84 -2.14 1.05 -14.53
CA PRO A 84 -2.86 2.27 -14.18
C PRO A 84 -2.74 2.60 -12.68
N ASN A 85 -2.53 3.88 -12.35
CA ASN A 85 -2.30 4.39 -10.98
C ASN A 85 -0.97 3.96 -10.34
N TYR A 86 0.01 3.53 -11.12
CA TYR A 86 1.39 3.32 -10.65
C TYR A 86 2.35 4.13 -11.50
N CYS A 87 3.44 4.60 -10.89
CA CYS A 87 4.50 5.28 -11.59
C CYS A 87 5.87 4.82 -11.09
N TYR A 88 6.89 4.93 -11.95
CA TYR A 88 8.28 4.72 -11.52
C TYR A 88 8.80 5.97 -10.83
N VAL A 89 9.41 5.76 -9.66
CA VAL A 89 9.95 6.85 -8.85
C VAL A 89 11.45 6.61 -8.57
N PRO A 90 12.30 7.65 -8.75
CA PRO A 90 13.65 7.72 -8.22
C PRO A 90 13.73 7.34 -6.74
N ARG A 91 14.77 6.60 -6.37
CA ARG A 91 14.95 6.12 -5.01
C ARG A 91 16.39 6.24 -4.57
N VAL A 92 16.59 6.69 -3.34
CA VAL A 92 17.91 6.81 -2.72
C VAL A 92 17.85 6.22 -1.31
N ILE A 93 18.90 5.50 -0.94
CA ILE A 93 19.14 5.10 0.45
C ILE A 93 20.18 6.04 1.02
N VAL A 94 19.92 6.62 2.18
CA VAL A 94 20.89 7.41 2.92
C VAL A 94 21.24 6.65 4.19
N THR A 95 22.54 6.40 4.36
CA THR A 95 23.12 5.79 5.55
C THR A 95 23.83 6.86 6.38
N PRO A 96 24.28 6.54 7.62
CA PRO A 96 25.07 7.47 8.43
C PRO A 96 26.27 8.06 7.69
N THR A 97 26.90 7.31 6.79
CA THR A 97 28.11 7.76 6.09
C THR A 97 27.95 7.91 4.58
N GLN A 98 26.89 7.39 3.96
CA GLN A 98 26.77 7.33 2.49
C GLN A 98 25.40 7.74 1.95
N ILE A 99 25.39 8.06 0.66
CA ILE A 99 24.18 8.25 -0.15
C ILE A 99 24.27 7.25 -1.30
N LEU A 100 23.29 6.37 -1.40
CA LEU A 100 23.30 5.21 -2.29
C LEU A 100 22.09 5.29 -3.24
N PRO A 101 22.25 5.80 -4.46
CA PRO A 101 21.21 5.74 -5.48
C PRO A 101 20.76 4.30 -5.74
N GLN A 102 19.45 4.11 -5.89
CA GLN A 102 18.85 2.80 -6.13
C GLN A 102 18.09 2.79 -7.45
N PRO A 103 17.92 1.61 -8.08
CA PRO A 103 16.97 1.45 -9.17
C PRO A 103 15.57 1.94 -8.78
N MET A 104 14.93 2.63 -9.72
CA MET A 104 13.53 3.02 -9.63
C MET A 104 12.64 1.81 -9.44
N ARG A 105 11.55 1.99 -8.69
CA ARG A 105 10.54 0.97 -8.46
C ARG A 105 9.15 1.52 -8.79
N PRO A 106 8.24 0.67 -9.29
CA PRO A 106 6.86 1.06 -9.46
C PRO A 106 6.22 1.29 -8.08
N MET A 107 5.55 2.41 -7.93
CA MET A 107 4.85 2.80 -6.71
C MET A 107 3.42 3.18 -7.05
N LYS A 108 2.46 2.78 -6.21
CA LYS A 108 1.08 3.25 -6.34
C LYS A 108 1.09 4.77 -6.16
N GLU A 109 0.46 5.47 -7.08
CA GLU A 109 0.31 6.92 -7.02
C GLU A 109 -0.50 7.33 -5.79
N ASN A 110 -0.28 8.57 -5.37
CA ASN A 110 -1.03 9.22 -4.31
C ASN A 110 -1.46 10.61 -4.80
N ARG A 111 -2.17 11.35 -3.96
CA ARG A 111 -2.72 12.66 -4.30
C ARG A 111 -1.68 13.63 -4.86
N VAL A 112 -0.47 13.60 -4.32
CA VAL A 112 0.60 14.54 -4.67
C VAL A 112 1.30 14.12 -5.97
N LEU A 113 1.55 12.83 -6.17
CA LEU A 113 2.27 12.33 -7.35
C LEU A 113 1.40 12.25 -8.61
N ARG A 114 0.07 12.28 -8.48
CA ARG A 114 -0.88 11.97 -9.55
C ARG A 114 -1.02 13.11 -10.56
N GLY A 115 -1.20 12.74 -11.83
CA GLY A 115 -1.74 13.62 -12.88
C GLY A 115 -0.80 14.72 -13.35
N GLY A 116 0.50 14.59 -13.09
CA GLY A 116 1.51 15.51 -13.62
C GLY A 116 1.47 16.94 -13.08
N ARG A 117 0.62 17.23 -12.07
CA ARG A 117 0.38 18.57 -11.53
C ARG A 117 1.66 19.27 -11.09
N PHE A 118 2.57 18.50 -10.47
CA PHE A 118 3.87 18.98 -9.99
C PHE A 118 5.01 18.39 -10.83
N GLY A 119 4.76 18.18 -12.12
CA GLY A 119 5.71 17.55 -13.04
C GLY A 119 5.61 16.03 -13.06
N SER A 120 6.54 15.40 -13.77
CA SER A 120 6.60 13.95 -13.91
C SER A 120 6.96 13.26 -12.59
N SER A 121 6.73 11.95 -12.50
CA SER A 121 7.12 11.16 -11.32
C SER A 121 8.62 11.23 -11.01
N PHE A 122 9.45 11.63 -11.99
CA PHE A 122 10.88 11.83 -11.83
C PHE A 122 11.25 13.13 -11.08
N ALA A 123 10.30 14.06 -10.91
CA ALA A 123 10.48 15.20 -10.03
C ALA A 123 10.44 14.80 -8.54
N PHE A 124 9.96 13.59 -8.23
CA PHE A 124 9.89 13.08 -6.87
C PHE A 124 11.00 12.07 -6.62
N CYS A 125 11.60 12.11 -5.44
CA CYS A 125 12.59 11.15 -4.99
C CYS A 125 12.16 10.53 -3.67
N ARG A 126 12.20 9.21 -3.60
CA ARG A 126 11.98 8.46 -2.38
C ARG A 126 13.29 8.22 -1.65
N VAL A 127 13.46 8.86 -0.51
CA VAL A 127 14.64 8.72 0.34
C VAL A 127 14.34 7.74 1.48
N LEU A 128 15.21 6.76 1.70
CA LEU A 128 15.09 5.80 2.80
C LEU A 128 16.31 5.90 3.71
N LEU A 129 16.07 6.09 5.00
CA LEU A 129 17.13 6.07 6.01
C LEU A 129 17.39 4.63 6.43
N ARG A 130 18.62 4.15 6.25
CA ARG A 130 19.05 2.79 6.59
C ARG A 130 20.38 2.84 7.32
N ASP A 131 20.68 1.78 8.05
CA ASP A 131 22.01 1.57 8.60
C ASP A 131 22.99 1.17 7.48
N GLU A 132 24.28 1.05 7.77
CA GLU A 132 25.31 0.71 6.77
C GLU A 132 25.12 -0.69 6.18
N ASP A 133 24.48 -1.60 6.92
CA ASP A 133 24.08 -2.93 6.45
C ASP A 133 22.77 -2.93 5.63
N LEU A 134 22.23 -1.74 5.35
CA LEU A 134 20.97 -1.47 4.64
C LEU A 134 19.71 -1.91 5.39
N VAL A 135 19.82 -2.25 6.67
CA VAL A 135 18.69 -2.56 7.54
C VAL A 135 18.06 -1.25 8.05
N THR A 136 16.81 -1.31 8.47
CA THR A 136 16.12 -0.14 9.01
C THR A 136 16.77 0.22 10.35
N MET A 137 17.48 1.36 10.41
CA MET A 137 18.22 1.91 11.56
C MET A 137 17.56 1.62 12.93
N SER A 138 18.25 1.38 14.03
CA SER A 138 17.52 1.31 15.31
C SER A 138 17.00 2.69 15.76
N ALA A 139 16.17 2.76 16.80
CA ALA A 139 15.80 4.05 17.40
C ALA A 139 17.02 4.78 17.97
N GLU A 140 17.96 4.03 18.54
CA GLU A 140 19.23 4.54 19.06
C GLU A 140 20.13 5.08 17.94
N THR A 141 20.25 4.34 16.83
CA THR A 141 21.04 4.78 15.67
C THR A 141 20.46 6.07 15.06
N VAL A 142 19.13 6.20 15.03
CA VAL A 142 18.47 7.44 14.56
C VAL A 142 18.84 8.63 15.45
N GLU A 143 18.89 8.45 16.77
CA GLU A 143 19.27 9.51 17.70
C GLU A 143 20.75 9.88 17.54
N GLN A 144 21.63 8.89 17.40
CA GLN A 144 23.05 9.12 17.13
C GLN A 144 23.28 9.86 15.80
N CYS A 145 22.42 9.65 14.81
CA CYS A 145 22.49 10.30 13.50
C CYS A 145 21.60 11.55 13.38
N ARG A 146 21.08 12.07 14.49
CA ARG A 146 20.08 13.14 14.50
C ARG A 146 20.52 14.38 13.72
N GLU A 147 21.74 14.85 13.92
CA GLU A 147 22.26 16.03 13.21
C GLU A 147 22.29 15.81 11.70
N ARG A 148 22.82 14.67 11.22
CA ARG A 148 22.81 14.34 9.79
C ARG A 148 21.39 14.25 9.23
N ILE A 149 20.45 13.70 9.98
CA ILE A 149 19.04 13.61 9.56
C ILE A 149 18.42 15.02 9.49
N LEU A 150 18.73 15.89 10.44
CA LEU A 150 18.29 17.28 10.43
C LEU A 150 18.88 18.05 9.26
N ASP A 151 20.16 17.84 8.94
CA ASP A 151 20.81 18.42 7.77
C ASP A 151 20.12 17.98 6.48
N LEU A 152 19.80 16.68 6.35
CA LEU A 152 19.06 16.16 5.19
C LEU A 152 17.65 16.76 5.05
N ILE A 153 17.03 17.21 6.13
CA ILE A 153 15.68 17.80 6.10
C ILE A 153 15.74 19.31 5.87
N LYS A 154 16.74 19.98 6.45
CA LYS A 154 16.89 21.44 6.41
C LYS A 154 17.64 21.93 5.16
N GLN A 155 18.56 21.12 4.65
CA GLN A 155 19.36 21.41 3.48
C GLN A 155 18.87 20.55 2.31
N ASP A 156 19.12 21.02 1.09
CA ASP A 156 18.75 20.28 -0.09
C ASP A 156 19.62 19.05 -0.28
N LEU A 157 18.98 17.93 -0.63
CA LEU A 157 19.68 16.70 -0.97
C LEU A 157 20.15 16.76 -2.42
N THR A 158 21.43 17.05 -2.65
CA THR A 158 22.01 17.04 -3.99
C THR A 158 22.37 15.62 -4.45
N ILE A 159 21.73 15.15 -5.52
CA ILE A 159 22.06 13.89 -6.19
C ILE A 159 22.36 14.19 -7.66
N ALA A 160 23.57 13.86 -8.11
CA ALA A 160 24.00 14.04 -9.50
C ALA A 160 23.69 15.46 -10.05
N GLN A 161 24.06 16.50 -9.29
CA GLN A 161 23.82 17.92 -9.62
C GLN A 161 22.34 18.33 -9.66
N THR A 162 21.45 17.51 -9.12
CA THR A 162 20.04 17.86 -8.91
C THR A 162 19.78 18.00 -7.43
N ASP A 163 19.28 19.17 -7.04
CA ASP A 163 18.88 19.45 -5.67
C ASP A 163 17.43 19.01 -5.44
N TYR A 164 17.20 18.36 -4.30
CA TYR A 164 15.88 17.94 -3.87
C TYR A 164 15.57 18.48 -2.49
N GLU A 165 14.40 19.10 -2.36
CA GLU A 165 13.89 19.65 -1.11
C GLU A 165 13.09 18.58 -0.35
N TYR A 166 13.17 18.56 0.98
CA TYR A 166 12.29 17.71 1.78
C TYR A 166 10.82 18.08 1.55
N LEU A 167 10.02 17.11 1.12
CA LEU A 167 8.60 17.29 0.86
C LEU A 167 7.77 16.86 2.07
N HIS A 168 7.59 15.54 2.26
CA HIS A 168 6.93 14.96 3.43
C HIS A 168 6.96 13.41 3.45
N CYS A 169 6.12 12.77 4.26
CA CYS A 169 5.93 11.31 4.30
C CYS A 169 4.52 10.93 4.75
N SER A 170 4.09 9.70 4.45
CA SER A 170 2.89 9.10 5.08
C SER A 170 3.24 8.41 6.40
N ASN A 171 2.24 8.08 7.23
CA ASN A 171 2.47 7.38 8.50
C ASN A 171 3.16 6.01 8.33
N SER A 172 2.85 5.28 7.26
CA SER A 172 3.54 4.01 6.99
C SER A 172 4.99 4.22 6.56
N GLN A 173 5.25 5.32 5.86
CA GLN A 173 6.58 5.71 5.37
C GLN A 173 7.47 6.17 6.53
N LEU A 174 6.91 6.93 7.47
CA LEU A 174 7.60 7.33 8.69
C LEU A 174 8.06 6.12 9.52
N ARG A 175 7.20 5.11 9.69
CA ARG A 175 7.57 3.84 10.36
C ARG A 175 8.66 3.07 9.61
N ASP A 176 8.65 3.13 8.30
CA ASP A 176 9.69 2.54 7.44
C ASP A 176 10.91 3.46 7.26
N ARG A 177 10.97 4.59 7.98
CA ARG A 177 12.03 5.61 7.89
C ARG A 177 12.28 6.06 6.44
N SER A 178 11.20 6.41 5.75
CA SER A 178 11.22 6.84 4.36
C SER A 178 10.43 8.12 4.15
N PHE A 179 10.93 8.95 3.24
CA PHE A 179 10.47 10.30 3.00
C PHE A 179 10.44 10.61 1.51
N TRP A 180 9.58 11.55 1.15
CA TRP A 180 9.53 12.16 -0.17
C TRP A 180 10.35 13.42 -0.17
N PHE A 181 11.16 13.53 -1.20
CA PHE A 181 11.89 14.71 -1.59
C PHE A 181 11.43 15.13 -2.98
N TYR A 182 11.50 16.42 -3.27
CA TYR A 182 10.98 16.99 -4.50
C TYR A 182 12.02 17.88 -5.16
N LYS A 183 12.23 17.67 -6.46
CA LYS A 183 13.04 18.55 -7.30
C LYS A 183 12.15 19.71 -7.74
N PRO A 184 12.46 20.96 -7.35
CA PRO A 184 11.72 22.14 -7.82
C PRO A 184 11.55 22.12 -9.34
N ASN A 185 10.32 22.33 -9.80
CA ASN A 185 9.95 22.15 -11.20
C ASN A 185 8.79 23.05 -11.57
N ASN A 186 8.90 23.73 -12.72
CA ASN A 186 7.89 24.64 -13.28
C ASN A 186 7.33 25.64 -12.24
N GLY A 187 8.20 26.24 -11.43
CA GLY A 187 7.82 27.21 -10.39
C GLY A 187 7.21 26.60 -9.12
N ASN A 188 7.04 25.28 -9.04
CA ASN A 188 6.64 24.59 -7.82
C ASN A 188 7.88 24.23 -6.99
N THR A 189 7.76 24.38 -5.68
CA THR A 189 8.73 23.94 -4.66
C THR A 189 8.05 22.97 -3.70
N ALA A 190 8.81 22.32 -2.82
CA ALA A 190 8.20 21.49 -1.78
C ALA A 190 7.24 22.29 -0.88
N GLU A 191 7.53 23.58 -0.67
CA GLU A 191 6.68 24.48 0.11
C GLU A 191 5.37 24.81 -0.59
N THR A 192 5.38 25.13 -1.89
CA THR A 192 4.12 25.39 -2.62
C THR A 192 3.24 24.15 -2.68
N ILE A 193 3.84 22.95 -2.79
CA ILE A 193 3.10 21.70 -2.75
C ILE A 193 2.48 21.48 -1.36
N ARG A 194 3.22 21.74 -0.27
CA ARG A 194 2.70 21.64 1.10
C ARG A 194 1.53 22.58 1.35
N GLN A 195 1.60 23.82 0.85
CA GLN A 195 0.51 24.79 0.93
C GLN A 195 -0.73 24.35 0.14
N TRP A 196 -0.52 23.72 -1.03
CA TRP A 196 -1.60 23.16 -1.83
C TRP A 196 -2.33 21.98 -1.15
N MET A 197 -1.66 21.20 -0.29
CA MET A 197 -2.26 20.00 0.33
C MET A 197 -3.50 20.30 1.19
N GLY A 198 -3.64 21.52 1.71
CA GLY A 198 -4.76 21.95 2.54
C GLY A 198 -4.38 22.98 3.59
N ASN A 199 -5.38 23.42 4.36
CA ASN A 199 -5.20 24.36 5.46
C ASN A 199 -4.93 23.61 6.77
N PHE A 200 -3.69 23.70 7.24
CA PHE A 200 -3.25 23.08 8.51
C PHE A 200 -3.03 24.10 9.63
N ARG A 201 -3.47 25.36 9.47
CA ARG A 201 -3.20 26.45 10.43
C ARG A 201 -3.77 26.20 11.84
N HIS A 202 -4.80 25.36 11.94
CA HIS A 202 -5.46 25.01 13.20
C HIS A 202 -4.85 23.78 13.89
N GLU A 203 -3.81 23.18 13.32
CA GLU A 203 -3.13 22.03 13.91
C GLU A 203 -1.95 22.48 14.79
N TYR A 204 -2.21 22.72 16.07
CA TYR A 204 -1.22 23.23 17.03
C TYR A 204 -0.18 22.19 17.48
N SER A 205 -0.49 20.90 17.32
CA SER A 205 0.43 19.81 17.66
C SER A 205 1.21 19.35 16.44
N VAL A 206 2.55 19.29 16.56
CA VAL A 206 3.44 18.80 15.51
C VAL A 206 3.04 17.40 15.03
N SER A 207 2.67 16.51 15.96
CA SER A 207 2.26 15.15 15.60
C SER A 207 0.96 15.12 14.80
N SER A 208 0.01 16.00 15.14
CA SER A 208 -1.24 16.13 14.40
C SER A 208 -0.99 16.74 13.03
N TYR A 209 -0.25 17.85 12.95
CA TYR A 209 0.15 18.53 11.71
C TYR A 209 0.76 17.55 10.70
N VAL A 210 1.82 16.82 11.11
CA VAL A 210 2.47 15.79 10.29
C VAL A 210 1.48 14.70 9.87
N THR A 211 0.62 14.25 10.78
CA THR A 211 -0.37 13.21 10.50
C THR A 211 -1.45 13.68 9.52
N ARG A 212 -1.83 14.96 9.51
CA ARG A 212 -2.81 15.52 8.58
C ARG A 212 -2.26 15.63 7.17
N MET A 213 -1.06 16.17 7.01
CA MET A 213 -0.43 16.26 5.69
C MET A 213 -0.09 14.88 5.12
N ALA A 214 0.31 13.93 5.98
CA ALA A 214 0.57 12.53 5.62
C ALA A 214 -0.60 11.85 4.90
N LEU A 215 -1.83 12.37 5.05
CA LEU A 215 -3.01 11.83 4.37
C LEU A 215 -2.90 11.93 2.84
N CYS A 216 -2.26 12.98 2.31
CA CYS A 216 -2.05 13.19 0.87
C CYS A 216 -1.07 12.19 0.24
N PHE A 217 -0.24 11.51 1.05
CA PHE A 217 0.76 10.54 0.59
C PHE A 217 0.30 9.08 0.66
N THR A 218 -0.98 8.86 0.99
CA THR A 218 -1.58 7.52 0.99
C THR A 218 -1.82 7.07 -0.45
N GLY A 219 -1.36 5.87 -0.81
CA GLY A 219 -1.59 5.33 -2.15
C GLY A 219 -3.07 5.08 -2.42
N SER A 220 -3.66 5.81 -3.35
CA SER A 220 -5.10 5.85 -3.62
C SER A 220 -5.37 5.92 -5.12
N ILE A 221 -6.58 5.53 -5.54
CA ILE A 221 -7.04 5.68 -6.92
C ILE A 221 -8.02 6.85 -6.93
N LYS A 222 -7.77 7.87 -7.77
CA LYS A 222 -8.71 8.98 -7.97
C LYS A 222 -9.85 8.47 -8.84
N THR A 223 -11.09 8.75 -8.44
CA THR A 223 -12.27 8.43 -9.26
C THR A 223 -12.69 9.66 -10.06
N PHE A 224 -13.31 10.63 -9.42
CA PHE A 224 -13.69 11.90 -10.04
C PHE A 224 -13.56 13.05 -9.04
N THR A 225 -13.60 14.26 -9.58
CA THR A 225 -13.66 15.49 -8.79
C THR A 225 -15.12 15.83 -8.54
N ILE A 226 -15.50 16.05 -7.28
CA ILE A 226 -16.83 16.55 -6.91
C ILE A 226 -16.86 18.03 -7.26
N GLN A 227 -17.73 18.39 -8.20
CA GLN A 227 -17.81 19.75 -8.76
C GLN A 227 -18.85 20.63 -8.06
N GLN A 228 -19.88 20.02 -7.47
CA GLN A 228 -20.98 20.75 -6.85
C GLN A 228 -21.01 20.48 -5.34
N LEU A 229 -21.05 21.55 -4.54
CA LEU A 229 -21.26 21.46 -3.08
C LEU A 229 -22.52 20.68 -2.71
N THR A 230 -23.52 20.63 -3.60
CA THR A 230 -24.77 19.88 -3.42
C THR A 230 -24.59 18.36 -3.40
N GLU A 231 -23.43 17.83 -3.86
CA GLU A 231 -23.12 16.40 -3.79
C GLU A 231 -22.59 15.98 -2.39
N ILE A 232 -22.27 16.94 -1.51
CA ILE A 232 -21.76 16.67 -0.15
C ILE A 232 -22.65 17.35 0.89
N GLU A 233 -23.24 16.55 1.78
CA GLU A 233 -24.02 17.03 2.92
C GLU A 233 -23.26 16.73 4.23
N GLU A 234 -23.14 17.71 5.13
CA GLU A 234 -22.64 17.43 6.49
C GLU A 234 -23.80 17.00 7.39
N ILE A 235 -23.64 15.86 8.07
CA ILE A 235 -24.60 15.33 9.04
C ILE A 235 -23.95 15.18 10.43
N PRO A 236 -24.74 15.23 11.52
CA PRO A 236 -24.18 15.09 12.86
C PRO A 236 -23.64 13.68 13.14
N ASP A 237 -22.62 13.63 13.98
CA ASP A 237 -22.13 12.40 14.59
C ASP A 237 -23.15 11.83 15.59
N ILE A 238 -23.32 10.50 15.60
CA ILE A 238 -24.10 9.81 16.65
C ILE A 238 -23.19 9.65 17.86
N LYS A 239 -23.64 10.15 19.01
CA LYS A 239 -22.87 10.18 20.26
C LYS A 239 -23.63 9.51 21.39
N THR A 240 -22.91 9.19 22.47
CA THR A 240 -23.53 8.84 23.75
C THR A 240 -24.38 10.00 24.29
N SER A 241 -25.31 9.71 25.20
CA SER A 241 -26.17 10.73 25.80
C SER A 241 -25.40 11.82 26.55
N ASP A 242 -24.22 11.50 27.09
CA ASP A 242 -23.29 12.43 27.73
C ASP A 242 -22.31 13.11 26.74
N GLY A 243 -22.39 12.78 25.46
CA GLY A 243 -21.54 13.32 24.40
C GLY A 243 -20.08 12.87 24.43
N ARG A 244 -19.69 11.98 25.35
CA ARG A 244 -18.27 11.59 25.55
C ARG A 244 -17.72 10.73 24.41
N TYR A 245 -18.54 9.86 23.84
CA TYR A 245 -18.10 8.92 22.81
C TYR A 245 -18.88 9.11 21.53
N VAL A 246 -18.19 8.93 20.40
CA VAL A 246 -18.74 9.06 19.05
C VAL A 246 -18.83 7.66 18.44
N PHE A 247 -20.05 7.18 18.20
CA PHE A 247 -20.29 5.86 17.59
C PHE A 247 -19.96 5.85 16.09
N THR A 248 -20.10 7.00 15.43
CA THR A 248 -19.89 7.16 13.99
C THR A 248 -18.49 7.67 13.62
N ASP A 249 -17.49 7.54 14.51
CA ASP A 249 -16.16 8.13 14.29
C ASP A 249 -15.53 7.61 12.99
N GLY A 250 -15.43 8.48 12.00
CA GLY A 250 -14.84 8.14 10.71
C GLY A 250 -15.81 7.46 9.73
N ILE A 251 -17.11 7.38 10.01
CA ILE A 251 -18.10 6.71 9.16
C ILE A 251 -19.11 7.73 8.62
N GLY A 252 -19.30 7.76 7.31
CA GLY A 252 -20.28 8.59 6.60
C GLY A 252 -21.16 7.72 5.71
N LYS A 253 -22.07 8.35 4.96
CA LYS A 253 -23.02 7.66 4.09
C LYS A 253 -22.83 8.04 2.64
N ILE A 254 -23.18 7.14 1.73
CA ILE A 254 -23.13 7.36 0.28
C ILE A 254 -24.37 6.74 -0.34
N SER A 255 -24.98 7.45 -1.29
CA SER A 255 -26.12 6.93 -2.02
C SER A 255 -25.70 5.86 -3.02
N GLU A 256 -26.63 4.97 -3.40
CA GLU A 256 -26.33 3.93 -4.37
C GLU A 256 -25.90 4.48 -5.76
N PRO A 257 -26.58 5.51 -6.33
CA PRO A 257 -26.14 6.09 -7.61
C PRO A 257 -24.71 6.67 -7.54
N MET A 258 -24.38 7.40 -6.47
CA MET A 258 -23.04 7.94 -6.27
C MET A 258 -22.00 6.82 -6.15
N MET A 259 -22.33 5.74 -5.42
CA MET A 259 -21.44 4.59 -5.29
C MET A 259 -21.20 3.86 -6.62
N ARG A 260 -22.22 3.74 -7.48
CA ARG A 260 -22.06 3.17 -8.84
C ARG A 260 -21.13 4.03 -9.69
N ARG A 261 -21.33 5.35 -9.71
CA ARG A 261 -20.45 6.31 -10.40
C ARG A 261 -18.99 6.18 -9.94
N VAL A 262 -18.77 6.02 -8.63
CA VAL A 262 -17.42 5.79 -8.06
C VAL A 262 -16.84 4.47 -8.56
N PHE A 263 -17.63 3.40 -8.56
CA PHE A 263 -17.17 2.07 -8.91
C PHE A 263 -16.94 1.89 -10.43
N GLU A 264 -17.74 2.57 -11.26
CA GLU A 264 -17.54 2.74 -12.70
C GLU A 264 -16.17 3.39 -12.99
N ALA A 265 -15.85 4.47 -12.28
CA ALA A 265 -14.58 5.17 -12.44
C ALA A 265 -13.35 4.36 -11.97
N LEU A 266 -13.55 3.32 -11.14
CA LEU A 266 -12.47 2.40 -10.75
C LEU A 266 -12.19 1.32 -11.80
N ASP A 267 -12.98 1.26 -12.88
CA ASP A 267 -12.93 0.24 -13.93
C ASP A 267 -13.06 -1.21 -13.39
N LEU A 268 -13.66 -1.36 -12.20
CA LEU A 268 -13.88 -2.66 -11.55
C LEU A 268 -15.17 -3.34 -12.02
N ASN A 269 -16.04 -2.59 -12.70
CA ASN A 269 -17.31 -3.09 -13.23
C ASN A 269 -17.16 -4.21 -14.23
N GLN A 270 -16.05 -4.25 -14.98
CA GLN A 270 -15.83 -5.29 -15.99
C GLN A 270 -15.51 -6.66 -15.38
N THR A 271 -15.11 -6.72 -14.10
CA THR A 271 -14.48 -7.93 -13.54
C THR A 271 -15.33 -8.67 -12.50
N THR A 272 -16.32 -8.04 -11.84
CA THR A 272 -16.93 -8.68 -10.64
C THR A 272 -18.44 -8.63 -10.53
N GLY A 273 -19.17 -7.80 -11.28
CA GLY A 273 -20.64 -7.67 -11.15
C GLY A 273 -21.14 -7.30 -9.74
N TYR A 274 -20.23 -7.01 -8.81
CA TYR A 274 -20.44 -6.85 -7.39
C TYR A 274 -20.31 -5.37 -7.03
N LEU A 275 -21.40 -4.76 -6.57
CA LEU A 275 -21.35 -3.41 -6.03
C LEU A 275 -21.01 -3.48 -4.53
N PRO A 276 -19.88 -2.91 -4.07
CA PRO A 276 -19.54 -2.90 -2.64
C PRO A 276 -20.58 -2.12 -1.83
N CYS A 277 -20.70 -2.40 -0.53
CA CYS A 277 -21.53 -1.61 0.38
C CYS A 277 -20.73 -0.56 1.17
N ALA A 278 -19.40 -0.65 1.19
CA ALA A 278 -18.56 0.31 1.89
C ALA A 278 -17.29 0.66 1.12
N LEU A 279 -16.85 1.92 1.24
CA LEU A 279 -15.65 2.46 0.61
C LEU A 279 -14.77 3.13 1.65
N GLN A 280 -13.50 2.74 1.73
CA GLN A 280 -12.51 3.52 2.46
C GLN A 280 -11.97 4.63 1.56
N ILE A 281 -12.19 5.87 1.95
CA ILE A 281 -11.92 7.03 1.10
C ILE A 281 -10.91 8.01 1.70
N ARG A 282 -10.36 8.82 0.80
CA ARG A 282 -9.74 10.11 1.06
C ARG A 282 -10.35 11.12 0.11
N MET A 283 -10.81 12.24 0.63
CA MET A 283 -11.38 13.29 -0.20
C MET A 283 -11.08 14.61 0.45
N ALA A 284 -10.31 15.50 -0.18
CA ALA A 284 -9.86 16.72 0.50
C ALA A 284 -9.22 16.36 1.88
N GLY A 285 -9.56 17.08 2.94
CA GLY A 285 -9.22 16.72 4.32
C GLY A 285 -10.15 15.70 4.99
N ILE A 286 -11.09 15.10 4.25
CA ILE A 286 -12.02 14.08 4.74
C ILE A 286 -11.37 12.69 4.67
N LYS A 287 -11.46 11.96 5.78
CA LYS A 287 -10.96 10.60 5.95
C LYS A 287 -12.03 9.74 6.60
N GLY A 288 -12.30 8.59 6.00
CA GLY A 288 -13.16 7.62 6.67
C GLY A 288 -13.59 6.46 5.78
N VAL A 289 -14.69 5.84 6.21
CA VAL A 289 -15.46 4.88 5.45
C VAL A 289 -16.78 5.55 5.06
N LEU A 290 -17.21 5.38 3.81
CA LEU A 290 -18.56 5.70 3.37
C LEU A 290 -19.34 4.41 3.21
N VAL A 291 -20.55 4.35 3.77
CA VAL A 291 -21.42 3.18 3.77
C VAL A 291 -22.65 3.46 2.93
N LYS A 292 -23.03 2.50 2.08
CA LYS A 292 -24.22 2.59 1.23
C LYS A 292 -25.46 2.72 2.12
N ALA A 293 -26.24 3.77 1.87
CA ALA A 293 -27.39 4.11 2.69
C ALA A 293 -28.66 4.16 1.81
N PRO A 294 -29.54 3.14 1.87
CA PRO A 294 -30.74 3.07 1.04
C PRO A 294 -31.68 4.27 1.21
N GLU A 295 -31.72 4.89 2.40
CA GLU A 295 -32.58 6.03 2.70
C GLU A 295 -32.21 7.32 1.94
N LEU A 296 -31.02 7.36 1.31
CA LEU A 296 -30.62 8.49 0.46
C LEU A 296 -31.32 8.51 -0.91
N GLY A 297 -31.99 7.41 -1.27
CA GLY A 297 -32.76 7.28 -2.50
C GLY A 297 -31.90 7.41 -3.76
N LEU A 298 -32.44 8.09 -4.76
CA LEU A 298 -31.85 8.23 -6.09
C LEU A 298 -30.93 9.46 -6.25
N ARG A 299 -30.68 10.22 -5.18
CA ARG A 299 -29.79 11.38 -5.24
C ARG A 299 -28.34 10.93 -5.39
N GLU A 300 -27.52 11.65 -6.15
CA GLU A 300 -26.06 11.46 -6.13
C GLU A 300 -25.47 12.29 -4.96
N VAL A 301 -25.35 11.67 -3.78
CA VAL A 301 -24.94 12.41 -2.57
C VAL A 301 -24.04 11.58 -1.65
N ILE A 302 -23.10 12.26 -1.03
CA ILE A 302 -22.26 11.77 0.06
C ILE A 302 -22.62 12.57 1.30
N GLN A 303 -22.93 11.88 2.40
CA GLN A 303 -23.10 12.51 3.69
C GLN A 303 -21.86 12.28 4.56
N VAL A 304 -21.17 13.36 4.93
CA VAL A 304 -19.96 13.32 5.75
C VAL A 304 -20.25 13.80 7.16
N ARG A 305 -19.45 13.34 8.13
CA ARG A 305 -19.55 13.75 9.53
C ARG A 305 -18.38 14.59 9.97
N ARG A 306 -18.58 15.41 11.01
CA ARG A 306 -17.51 16.22 11.62
C ARG A 306 -16.30 15.36 12.02
N SER A 307 -16.53 14.16 12.55
CA SER A 307 -15.47 13.20 12.86
C SER A 307 -14.63 12.79 11.65
N GLN A 308 -15.13 12.87 10.41
CA GLN A 308 -14.36 12.54 9.21
C GLN A 308 -13.50 13.70 8.68
N ILE A 309 -13.87 14.94 8.98
CA ILE A 309 -13.17 16.15 8.51
C ILE A 309 -11.92 16.37 9.37
N LYS A 310 -10.73 16.21 8.77
CA LYS A 310 -9.45 16.30 9.48
C LYS A 310 -8.74 17.64 9.25
N PHE A 311 -9.01 18.31 8.13
CA PHE A 311 -8.53 19.65 7.80
C PHE A 311 -9.37 20.21 6.63
N GLU A 312 -9.29 21.52 6.39
CA GLU A 312 -10.01 22.19 5.30
C GLU A 312 -9.18 22.19 4.01
N CYS A 313 -9.86 22.11 2.87
CA CYS A 313 -9.20 22.13 1.58
C CYS A 313 -10.16 22.49 0.43
N ASP A 314 -9.63 23.12 -0.62
CA ASP A 314 -10.44 23.67 -1.72
C ASP A 314 -10.78 22.64 -2.80
N HIS A 315 -10.01 21.56 -2.90
CA HIS A 315 -10.22 20.52 -3.91
C HIS A 315 -10.87 19.26 -3.33
N TYR A 316 -11.93 18.79 -3.98
CA TYR A 316 -12.73 17.62 -3.56
C TYR A 316 -12.56 16.45 -4.55
N ASP A 317 -11.31 16.05 -4.75
CA ASP A 317 -11.01 14.81 -5.46
C ASP A 317 -11.38 13.62 -4.58
N LEU A 318 -12.33 12.78 -5.01
CA LEU A 318 -12.69 11.55 -4.32
C LEU A 318 -11.67 10.47 -4.68
N GLU A 319 -11.00 9.94 -3.66
CA GLU A 319 -9.96 8.93 -3.82
C GLU A 319 -10.33 7.68 -3.02
N VAL A 320 -10.37 6.54 -3.68
CA VAL A 320 -10.66 5.26 -3.04
C VAL A 320 -9.35 4.58 -2.66
N ILE A 321 -9.24 4.22 -1.38
CA ILE A 321 -8.14 3.41 -0.86
C ILE A 321 -8.46 1.93 -1.06
N ASP A 322 -9.65 1.53 -0.60
CA ASP A 322 -10.13 0.15 -0.61
C ASP A 322 -11.66 0.11 -0.49
N TYR A 323 -12.27 -1.05 -0.67
CA TYR A 323 -13.72 -1.25 -0.70
C TYR A 323 -14.11 -2.60 -0.09
N SER A 324 -15.34 -2.72 0.41
CA SER A 324 -15.85 -3.96 1.03
C SER A 324 -15.78 -5.11 0.03
N LYS A 325 -15.12 -6.21 0.41
CA LYS A 325 -14.99 -7.43 -0.38
C LYS A 325 -14.53 -8.58 0.51
N PRO A 326 -14.70 -9.85 0.11
CA PRO A 326 -14.17 -10.99 0.85
C PRO A 326 -12.65 -10.87 1.09
N CYS A 327 -12.23 -10.73 2.34
CA CYS A 327 -10.82 -10.63 2.72
C CYS A 327 -10.43 -11.71 3.74
N ASN A 328 -9.33 -12.42 3.46
CA ASN A 328 -8.81 -13.44 4.36
C ASN A 328 -8.27 -12.82 5.65
N LEU A 329 -8.62 -13.41 6.80
CA LEU A 329 -8.03 -13.06 8.08
C LEU A 329 -6.66 -13.74 8.24
N THR A 330 -5.69 -12.99 8.74
CA THR A 330 -4.39 -13.53 9.17
C THR A 330 -4.11 -13.09 10.59
N LEU A 331 -3.71 -14.02 11.44
CA LEU A 331 -3.16 -13.70 12.75
C LEU A 331 -1.74 -13.17 12.59
N ASN A 332 -1.32 -12.31 13.51
CA ASN A 332 0.05 -11.85 13.65
C ASN A 332 0.54 -12.17 15.07
N ARG A 333 1.83 -11.90 15.35
CA ARG A 333 2.42 -12.14 16.67
C ARG A 333 1.62 -11.52 17.82
N GLN A 334 1.16 -10.27 17.68
CA GLN A 334 0.43 -9.56 18.73
C GLN A 334 -0.88 -10.27 19.07
N VAL A 335 -1.68 -10.60 18.05
CA VAL A 335 -2.97 -11.28 18.24
C VAL A 335 -2.77 -12.68 18.82
N ILE A 336 -1.77 -13.43 18.33
CA ILE A 336 -1.45 -14.77 18.86
C ILE A 336 -1.07 -14.69 20.34
N THR A 337 -0.19 -13.75 20.71
CA THR A 337 0.22 -13.55 22.10
C THR A 337 -0.98 -13.22 22.99
N LEU A 338 -1.87 -12.33 22.57
CA LEU A 338 -3.05 -11.98 23.36
C LEU A 338 -4.02 -13.16 23.51
N LEU A 339 -4.30 -13.89 22.42
CA LEU A 339 -5.18 -15.07 22.49
C LEU A 339 -4.60 -16.17 23.38
N SER A 340 -3.28 -16.41 23.30
CA SER A 340 -2.57 -17.36 24.17
C SER A 340 -2.70 -16.95 25.65
N SER A 341 -2.45 -15.67 25.97
CA SER A 341 -2.64 -15.13 27.34
C SER A 341 -4.10 -15.18 27.83
N LEU A 342 -5.08 -15.16 26.92
CA LEU A 342 -6.50 -15.33 27.22
C LEU A 342 -6.92 -16.81 27.34
N GLY A 343 -6.00 -17.76 27.21
CA GLY A 343 -6.23 -19.18 27.43
C GLY A 343 -6.44 -20.03 26.17
N VAL A 344 -6.26 -19.47 24.96
CA VAL A 344 -6.25 -20.29 23.73
C VAL A 344 -4.98 -21.13 23.69
N GLN A 345 -5.14 -22.45 23.62
CA GLN A 345 -4.00 -23.36 23.65
C GLN A 345 -3.07 -23.16 22.43
N ASP A 346 -1.77 -23.06 22.69
CA ASP A 346 -0.76 -22.79 21.65
C ASP A 346 -0.76 -23.83 20.52
N ILE A 347 -1.16 -25.06 20.83
CA ILE A 347 -1.28 -26.15 19.86
C ILE A 347 -2.23 -25.79 18.71
N ALA A 348 -3.28 -25.00 18.96
CA ALA A 348 -4.20 -24.53 17.92
C ALA A 348 -3.48 -23.63 16.90
N PHE A 349 -2.61 -22.73 17.36
CA PHE A 349 -1.82 -21.88 16.47
C PHE A 349 -0.79 -22.68 15.68
N LEU A 350 -0.16 -23.67 16.31
CA LEU A 350 0.80 -24.56 15.66
C LEU A 350 0.12 -25.41 14.57
N HIS A 351 -1.09 -25.89 14.81
CA HIS A 351 -1.88 -26.59 13.79
C HIS A 351 -2.18 -25.68 12.59
N LEU A 352 -2.69 -24.48 12.82
CA LEU A 352 -2.98 -23.51 11.75
C LEU A 352 -1.72 -23.12 10.97
N GLN A 353 -0.59 -22.94 11.65
CA GLN A 353 0.69 -22.65 11.01
C GLN A 353 1.17 -23.82 10.16
N ASN A 354 1.09 -25.04 10.67
CA ASN A 354 1.46 -26.25 9.93
C ASN A 354 0.57 -26.48 8.71
N GLU A 355 -0.73 -26.26 8.83
CA GLU A 355 -1.64 -26.35 7.70
C GLU A 355 -1.32 -25.32 6.62
N ALA A 356 -1.08 -24.06 7.01
CA ALA A 356 -0.67 -23.02 6.07
C ALA A 356 0.65 -23.36 5.36
N ARG A 357 1.62 -23.93 6.09
CA ARG A 357 2.89 -24.41 5.53
C ARG A 357 2.68 -25.54 4.53
N LEU A 358 1.87 -26.54 4.89
CA LEU A 358 1.57 -27.68 4.01
C LEU A 358 0.85 -27.22 2.74
N ARG A 359 -0.18 -26.39 2.84
CA ARG A 359 -0.88 -25.81 1.67
C ARG A 359 0.08 -25.06 0.73
N THR A 360 0.98 -24.25 1.29
CA THR A 360 1.99 -23.54 0.49
C THR A 360 2.97 -24.51 -0.17
N THR A 361 3.33 -25.61 0.50
CA THR A 361 4.21 -26.65 -0.06
C THR A 361 3.53 -27.42 -1.18
N MET A 362 2.26 -27.76 -1.02
CA MET A 362 1.45 -28.45 -2.04
C MET A 362 1.32 -27.63 -3.32
N ALA A 363 1.33 -26.29 -3.23
CA ALA A 363 1.34 -25.42 -4.39
C ALA A 363 2.54 -25.67 -5.33
N LEU A 364 3.66 -26.22 -4.83
CA LEU A 364 4.82 -26.58 -5.66
C LEU A 364 4.64 -27.87 -6.45
N LEU A 365 3.61 -28.66 -6.13
CA LEU A 365 3.37 -30.00 -6.68
C LEU A 365 2.09 -30.06 -7.52
N LYS A 366 1.12 -29.19 -7.21
CA LYS A 366 -0.21 -29.22 -7.83
C LYS A 366 -0.57 -27.88 -8.44
N CYS A 367 -1.04 -27.93 -9.68
CA CYS A 367 -1.36 -26.75 -10.48
C CYS A 367 -2.46 -25.88 -9.87
N ARG A 368 -3.53 -26.49 -9.33
CA ARG A 368 -4.64 -25.75 -8.70
C ARG A 368 -4.19 -24.95 -7.48
N GLU A 369 -3.36 -25.57 -6.64
CA GLU A 369 -2.78 -24.94 -5.45
C GLU A 369 -1.73 -23.88 -5.84
N ALA A 370 -0.98 -24.10 -6.93
CA ALA A 370 -0.10 -23.10 -7.52
C ALA A 370 -0.87 -21.85 -7.92
N ILE A 371 -1.97 -22.02 -8.66
CA ILE A 371 -2.86 -20.92 -9.07
C ILE A 371 -3.40 -20.20 -7.84
N SER A 372 -3.91 -20.92 -6.82
CA SER A 372 -4.42 -20.29 -5.60
C SER A 372 -3.36 -19.49 -4.83
N LEU A 373 -2.10 -19.93 -4.82
CA LEU A 373 -1.00 -19.18 -4.21
C LEU A 373 -0.63 -17.94 -5.03
N LEU A 374 -0.66 -18.08 -6.36
CA LEU A 374 -0.32 -17.03 -7.33
C LEU A 374 -1.45 -16.05 -7.61
N ASP A 375 -2.69 -16.35 -7.28
CA ASP A 375 -3.88 -15.51 -7.52
C ASP A 375 -3.74 -14.08 -6.93
N LYS A 376 -2.88 -13.92 -5.92
CA LYS A 376 -2.52 -12.62 -5.37
C LYS A 376 -1.62 -11.76 -6.27
N VAL A 377 -1.01 -12.37 -7.28
CA VAL A 377 -0.15 -11.75 -8.28
C VAL A 377 -1.05 -11.30 -9.43
N ARG A 378 -1.66 -10.11 -9.28
CA ARG A 378 -2.67 -9.53 -10.19
C ARG A 378 -2.19 -9.19 -11.61
N PHE A 379 -1.11 -9.79 -12.09
CA PHE A 379 -0.56 -9.56 -13.42
C PHE A 379 -1.02 -10.58 -14.45
N PHE A 380 -1.47 -11.77 -14.00
CA PHE A 380 -1.83 -12.86 -14.90
C PHE A 380 -3.19 -13.45 -14.51
N GLU A 381 -3.99 -13.78 -15.51
CA GLU A 381 -5.20 -14.57 -15.34
C GLU A 381 -4.82 -16.06 -15.33
N PHE A 382 -4.21 -16.51 -14.23
CA PHE A 382 -3.62 -17.87 -14.12
C PHE A 382 -4.61 -18.99 -14.44
N GLU A 383 -5.90 -18.82 -14.12
CA GLU A 383 -6.93 -19.81 -14.50
C GLU A 383 -7.11 -19.91 -16.02
N LYS A 384 -7.21 -18.79 -16.73
CA LYS A 384 -7.32 -18.79 -18.20
C LYS A 384 -6.08 -19.40 -18.86
N ILE A 385 -4.89 -19.09 -18.32
CA ILE A 385 -3.61 -19.62 -18.80
C ILE A 385 -3.54 -21.13 -18.55
N SER A 386 -3.98 -21.60 -17.37
CA SER A 386 -4.05 -23.03 -17.10
C SER A 386 -5.04 -23.73 -18.03
N ASN A 387 -6.19 -23.11 -18.31
CA ASN A 387 -7.23 -23.66 -19.18
C ASN A 387 -6.81 -23.68 -20.66
N SER A 388 -5.80 -22.92 -21.08
CA SER A 388 -5.21 -23.02 -22.42
C SER A 388 -4.21 -24.17 -22.56
N GLY A 389 -3.99 -24.96 -21.51
CA GLY A 389 -3.10 -26.13 -21.50
C GLY A 389 -1.70 -25.87 -20.94
N ILE A 390 -1.42 -24.67 -20.44
CA ILE A 390 -0.12 -24.35 -19.83
C ILE A 390 -0.14 -24.75 -18.35
N ASP A 391 0.68 -25.73 -17.98
CA ASP A 391 0.85 -26.11 -16.58
C ASP A 391 1.69 -25.07 -15.82
N ILE A 392 1.02 -24.22 -15.05
CA ILE A 392 1.61 -23.17 -14.18
C ILE A 392 2.64 -23.75 -13.19
N SER A 393 2.47 -25.01 -12.78
CA SER A 393 3.36 -25.67 -11.82
C SER A 393 4.65 -26.19 -12.44
N GLN A 394 4.71 -26.34 -13.77
CA GLN A 394 5.86 -26.92 -14.48
C GLN A 394 6.54 -25.94 -15.45
N GLU A 395 5.79 -25.01 -16.04
CA GLU A 395 6.33 -24.04 -16.99
C GLU A 395 7.44 -23.20 -16.31
N PRO A 396 8.66 -23.09 -16.89
CA PRO A 396 9.82 -22.51 -16.20
C PRO A 396 9.64 -21.10 -15.63
N PHE A 397 8.95 -20.20 -16.34
CA PHE A 397 8.70 -18.85 -15.87
C PHE A 397 7.75 -18.84 -14.67
N PHE A 398 6.59 -19.49 -14.79
CA PHE A 398 5.60 -19.59 -13.70
C PHE A 398 6.13 -20.40 -12.52
N ARG A 399 6.92 -21.44 -12.76
CA ARG A 399 7.64 -22.19 -11.72
C ARG A 399 8.55 -21.28 -10.91
N SER A 400 9.29 -20.40 -11.57
CA SER A 400 10.19 -19.45 -10.91
C SER A 400 9.40 -18.43 -10.08
N LEU A 401 8.29 -17.92 -10.62
CA LEU A 401 7.37 -17.05 -9.91
C LEU A 401 6.74 -17.74 -8.68
N LEU A 402 6.33 -18.99 -8.83
CA LEU A 402 5.76 -19.83 -7.79
C LEU A 402 6.76 -20.10 -6.66
N ILE A 403 8.02 -20.39 -6.98
CA ILE A 403 9.10 -20.54 -5.99
C ILE A 403 9.31 -19.24 -5.22
N ALA A 404 9.28 -18.09 -5.90
CA ALA A 404 9.39 -16.79 -5.26
C ALA A 404 8.21 -16.54 -4.30
N ALA A 405 6.98 -16.79 -4.74
CA ALA A 405 5.77 -16.66 -3.92
C ALA A 405 5.79 -17.63 -2.71
N TYR A 406 6.21 -18.87 -2.91
CA TYR A 406 6.41 -19.87 -1.84
C TYR A 406 7.42 -19.37 -0.80
N ARG A 407 8.60 -18.92 -1.23
CA ARG A 407 9.64 -18.38 -0.34
C ARG A 407 9.15 -17.17 0.45
N ASP A 408 8.41 -16.27 -0.20
CA ASP A 408 7.83 -15.11 0.46
C ASP A 408 6.78 -15.49 1.51
N ARG A 409 5.90 -16.45 1.18
CA ARG A 409 4.87 -16.94 2.10
C ARG A 409 5.48 -17.60 3.34
N LEU A 410 6.50 -18.44 3.14
CA LEU A 410 7.26 -19.05 4.24
C LEU A 410 8.00 -18.00 5.08
N ARG A 411 8.61 -17.00 4.44
CA ARG A 411 9.25 -15.90 5.15
C ARG A 411 8.24 -15.15 6.01
N CYS A 412 7.06 -14.84 5.50
CA CYS A 412 5.99 -14.19 6.25
C CYS A 412 5.51 -15.04 7.44
N LEU A 413 5.37 -16.36 7.27
CA LEU A 413 5.04 -17.27 8.37
C LEU A 413 6.14 -17.27 9.44
N LYS A 414 7.41 -17.44 9.06
CA LYS A 414 8.55 -17.48 9.99
C LYS A 414 8.80 -16.16 10.70
N GLN A 415 8.86 -15.05 9.96
CA GLN A 415 9.32 -13.76 10.48
C GLN A 415 8.19 -12.90 11.06
N ARG A 416 6.94 -13.09 10.62
CA ARG A 416 5.81 -12.23 11.03
C ARG A 416 4.69 -13.00 11.73
N SER A 417 4.81 -14.32 11.81
CA SER A 417 3.74 -15.21 12.28
C SER A 417 2.43 -14.93 11.57
N ASN A 418 2.48 -14.62 10.27
CA ASN A 418 1.32 -14.31 9.43
C ASN A 418 0.54 -15.60 9.10
N VAL A 419 -0.17 -16.12 10.08
CA VAL A 419 -0.91 -17.40 9.99
C VAL A 419 -2.30 -17.11 9.44
N SER A 420 -2.67 -17.72 8.30
CA SER A 420 -4.00 -17.54 7.73
C SER A 420 -5.03 -18.30 8.54
N ILE A 421 -6.17 -17.67 8.80
CA ILE A 421 -7.37 -18.35 9.28
C ILE A 421 -8.16 -18.83 8.06
N PRO A 422 -8.64 -20.09 8.04
CA PRO A 422 -9.57 -20.57 7.01
C PRO A 422 -10.80 -19.68 6.92
N LYS A 423 -11.30 -19.44 5.69
CA LYS A 423 -12.41 -18.51 5.42
C LYS A 423 -13.70 -18.83 6.20
N MET A 424 -13.90 -20.09 6.58
CA MET A 424 -15.04 -20.56 7.38
C MET A 424 -14.95 -20.18 8.87
N TYR A 425 -13.76 -19.83 9.35
CA TYR A 425 -13.53 -19.49 10.76
C TYR A 425 -13.26 -18.00 10.99
N GLY A 426 -12.89 -17.23 9.96
CA GLY A 426 -12.60 -15.82 10.15
C GLY A 426 -12.28 -15.06 8.87
N ARG A 427 -12.62 -13.77 8.89
CA ARG A 427 -12.42 -12.82 7.79
C ARG A 427 -11.97 -11.47 8.33
N ALA A 428 -11.25 -10.72 7.50
CA ALA A 428 -10.99 -9.31 7.74
C ALA A 428 -12.13 -8.51 7.08
N MET A 429 -12.71 -7.56 7.81
CA MET A 429 -13.89 -6.81 7.35
C MET A 429 -13.77 -5.34 7.78
N PHE A 430 -14.46 -4.44 7.06
CA PHE A 430 -14.66 -3.08 7.56
C PHE A 430 -15.61 -3.10 8.76
N GLY A 431 -15.23 -2.37 9.81
CA GLY A 431 -16.15 -2.02 10.89
C GLY A 431 -17.01 -0.84 10.47
N ILE A 432 -18.31 -1.06 10.41
CA ILE A 432 -19.32 -0.05 10.08
C ILE A 432 -20.36 0.04 11.18
N ILE A 433 -21.29 0.98 11.06
CA ILE A 433 -22.27 1.28 12.10
C ILE A 433 -23.69 0.97 11.62
N ASP A 434 -24.52 0.49 12.53
CA ASP A 434 -25.96 0.35 12.31
C ASP A 434 -26.64 1.72 12.48
N GLU A 435 -26.98 2.35 11.36
CA GLU A 435 -27.74 3.62 11.32
C GLU A 435 -29.22 3.43 11.70
N SER A 436 -29.76 2.20 11.59
CA SER A 436 -31.16 1.89 11.88
C SER A 436 -31.47 1.74 13.38
N ARG A 437 -30.43 1.65 14.22
CA ARG A 437 -30.51 1.48 15.68
C ARG A 437 -31.24 0.20 16.11
N THR A 438 -31.12 -0.85 15.33
CA THR A 438 -31.74 -2.16 15.56
C THR A 438 -30.86 -3.08 16.39
N LEU A 439 -29.54 -2.98 16.27
CA LEU A 439 -28.60 -3.77 17.06
C LEU A 439 -28.51 -3.28 18.51
N HIS A 440 -28.48 -4.20 19.46
CA HIS A 440 -28.26 -3.89 20.88
C HIS A 440 -26.76 -3.93 21.23
N TYR A 441 -26.41 -3.33 22.37
CA TYR A 441 -25.06 -3.43 22.91
C TYR A 441 -24.63 -4.89 23.10
N GLY A 442 -23.45 -5.23 22.58
CA GLY A 442 -22.91 -6.60 22.59
C GLY A 442 -23.32 -7.45 21.38
N GLU A 443 -24.22 -6.95 20.53
CA GLU A 443 -24.62 -7.59 19.29
C GLU A 443 -23.89 -7.00 18.08
N VAL A 444 -23.76 -7.80 17.03
CA VAL A 444 -23.25 -7.36 15.72
C VAL A 444 -24.04 -8.04 14.61
N PHE A 445 -24.07 -7.42 13.43
CA PHE A 445 -24.53 -8.08 12.22
C PHE A 445 -23.35 -8.35 11.29
N ILE A 446 -23.27 -9.56 10.76
CA ILE A 446 -22.20 -9.99 9.86
C ILE A 446 -22.81 -10.82 8.74
N GLN A 447 -22.62 -10.36 7.51
CA GLN A 447 -22.94 -11.08 6.30
C GLN A 447 -21.76 -11.02 5.35
N HIS A 448 -21.41 -12.14 4.73
CA HIS A 448 -20.29 -12.20 3.80
C HIS A 448 -20.64 -12.86 2.49
N THR A 449 -19.98 -12.44 1.43
CA THR A 449 -20.14 -13.08 0.12
C THR A 449 -19.45 -14.45 0.14
N SER A 450 -20.18 -15.47 -0.33
CA SER A 450 -19.68 -16.84 -0.50
C SER A 450 -18.62 -16.90 -1.61
N ASN A 451 -17.90 -18.01 -1.71
CA ASN A 451 -16.82 -18.16 -2.70
C ASN A 451 -17.33 -18.19 -4.15
N SER A 452 -18.62 -18.46 -4.39
CA SER A 452 -19.23 -18.40 -5.72
C SER A 452 -19.60 -16.99 -6.16
N GLN A 453 -19.40 -15.97 -5.30
CA GLN A 453 -19.75 -14.56 -5.52
C GLN A 453 -21.24 -14.26 -5.80
N LEU A 454 -22.10 -15.28 -5.77
CA LEU A 454 -23.52 -15.18 -6.11
C LEU A 454 -24.43 -15.25 -4.87
N GLU A 455 -23.96 -15.85 -3.79
CA GLU A 455 -24.73 -16.04 -2.56
C GLU A 455 -24.04 -15.37 -1.38
N SER A 456 -24.83 -14.84 -0.44
CA SER A 456 -24.34 -14.31 0.82
C SER A 456 -24.75 -15.21 1.98
N GLU A 457 -23.86 -15.34 2.96
CA GLU A 457 -24.11 -16.12 4.18
C GLU A 457 -24.12 -15.19 5.39
N ILE A 458 -25.12 -15.36 6.25
CA ILE A 458 -25.26 -14.63 7.52
C ILE A 458 -24.59 -15.44 8.63
N VAL A 459 -23.77 -14.77 9.43
CA VAL A 459 -23.08 -15.40 10.57
C VAL A 459 -23.93 -15.25 11.82
N LEU A 460 -24.11 -16.35 12.55
CA LEU A 460 -24.87 -16.40 13.81
C LEU A 460 -24.01 -16.94 14.95
N GLY A 461 -24.30 -16.49 16.17
CA GLY A 461 -23.65 -16.97 17.39
C GLY A 461 -22.48 -16.10 17.82
N TYR A 462 -21.58 -16.63 18.65
CA TYR A 462 -20.50 -15.83 19.22
C TYR A 462 -19.32 -15.66 18.27
N VAL A 463 -18.86 -14.43 18.12
CA VAL A 463 -17.72 -14.06 17.27
C VAL A 463 -16.68 -13.29 18.06
N ALA A 464 -15.41 -13.57 17.80
CA ALA A 464 -14.29 -12.81 18.36
C ALA A 464 -13.86 -11.73 17.36
N VAL A 465 -13.80 -10.49 17.84
CA VAL A 465 -13.48 -9.31 17.03
C VAL A 465 -12.26 -8.62 17.61
N THR A 466 -11.34 -8.21 16.72
CA THR A 466 -10.16 -7.46 17.12
C THR A 466 -9.69 -6.52 16.00
N LYS A 467 -8.90 -5.51 16.36
CA LYS A 467 -8.37 -4.51 15.43
C LYS A 467 -6.86 -4.37 15.61
N ASN A 468 -6.12 -4.54 14.53
CA ASN A 468 -4.67 -4.34 14.56
C ASN A 468 -4.29 -2.85 14.60
N PRO A 469 -3.28 -2.45 15.39
CA PRO A 469 -2.53 -3.27 16.35
C PRO A 469 -3.32 -3.53 17.66
N CYS A 470 -3.14 -4.72 18.24
CA CYS A 470 -3.76 -5.11 19.51
C CYS A 470 -2.67 -5.14 20.60
N LEU A 471 -2.91 -4.46 21.72
CA LEU A 471 -1.93 -4.31 22.81
C LEU A 471 -2.48 -4.73 24.17
N TYR A 472 -3.79 -4.64 24.37
CA TYR A 472 -4.46 -4.97 25.62
C TYR A 472 -5.39 -6.18 25.44
N PRO A 473 -5.57 -7.07 26.45
CA PRO A 473 -6.48 -8.21 26.34
C PRO A 473 -7.92 -7.81 25.95
N GLY A 474 -8.38 -6.64 26.39
CA GLY A 474 -9.69 -6.07 26.02
C GLY A 474 -9.81 -5.58 24.57
N ASP A 475 -8.73 -5.59 23.78
CA ASP A 475 -8.75 -5.33 22.33
C ASP A 475 -9.32 -6.53 21.55
N ILE A 476 -9.51 -7.67 22.21
CA ILE A 476 -10.25 -8.82 21.70
C ILE A 476 -11.58 -8.87 22.43
N ARG A 477 -12.68 -8.71 21.70
CA ARG A 477 -14.04 -8.72 22.24
C ARG A 477 -14.81 -9.89 21.66
N VAL A 478 -15.57 -10.58 22.52
CA VAL A 478 -16.55 -11.57 22.10
C VAL A 478 -17.90 -10.90 22.02
N LEU A 479 -18.53 -10.94 20.84
CA LEU A 479 -19.82 -10.33 20.54
C LEU A 479 -20.77 -11.39 20.00
N LYS A 480 -22.07 -11.11 20.05
CA LYS A 480 -23.10 -12.01 19.52
C LYS A 480 -23.52 -11.56 18.12
N ALA A 481 -23.20 -12.34 17.11
CA ALA A 481 -23.71 -12.17 15.75
C ALA A 481 -25.19 -12.59 15.70
N VAL A 482 -26.04 -11.67 15.25
CA VAL A 482 -27.49 -11.84 15.14
C VAL A 482 -27.95 -11.51 13.72
N ASP A 483 -29.06 -12.10 13.30
CA ASP A 483 -29.69 -11.75 12.02
C ASP A 483 -30.59 -10.52 12.19
N VAL A 484 -30.42 -9.56 11.30
CA VAL A 484 -31.23 -8.34 11.22
C VAL A 484 -31.60 -8.09 9.76
N PRO A 485 -32.84 -8.42 9.33
CA PRO A 485 -33.28 -8.29 7.94
C PRO A 485 -33.05 -6.92 7.31
N HIS A 486 -33.18 -5.85 8.10
CA HIS A 486 -32.97 -4.49 7.61
C HIS A 486 -31.51 -4.20 7.21
N LEU A 487 -30.54 -4.97 7.72
CA LEU A 487 -29.11 -4.81 7.47
C LEU A 487 -28.58 -5.72 6.35
N HIS A 488 -29.44 -6.53 5.72
CA HIS A 488 -29.03 -7.49 4.67
C HIS A 488 -28.40 -6.86 3.43
N HIS A 489 -28.54 -5.54 3.24
CA HIS A 489 -27.88 -4.79 2.17
C HIS A 489 -26.38 -4.54 2.43
N LEU A 490 -25.88 -4.87 3.64
CA LEU A 490 -24.50 -4.67 4.06
C LEU A 490 -23.74 -6.00 4.04
N HIS A 491 -22.88 -6.17 3.04
CA HIS A 491 -22.07 -7.38 2.85
C HIS A 491 -20.57 -7.13 3.07
N ASP A 492 -19.85 -8.17 3.48
CA ASP A 492 -18.39 -8.13 3.68
C ASP A 492 -17.91 -7.04 4.65
N CYS A 493 -18.79 -6.68 5.58
CA CYS A 493 -18.57 -5.74 6.67
C CYS A 493 -19.07 -6.35 7.99
N ILE A 494 -18.54 -5.86 9.10
CA ILE A 494 -19.10 -6.10 10.44
C ILE A 494 -19.80 -4.84 10.91
N VAL A 495 -21.10 -4.95 11.21
CA VAL A 495 -21.95 -3.85 11.63
C VAL A 495 -22.03 -3.82 13.16
N PHE A 496 -21.63 -2.70 13.74
CA PHE A 496 -21.70 -2.47 15.18
C PHE A 496 -22.93 -1.64 15.56
N PRO A 497 -23.43 -1.76 16.80
CA PRO A 497 -24.54 -0.95 17.29
C PRO A 497 -24.11 0.50 17.47
N CYS A 498 -25.02 1.43 17.25
CA CYS A 498 -24.85 2.86 17.56
C CYS A 498 -25.35 3.25 18.96
N ASN A 499 -25.50 2.26 19.84
CA ASN A 499 -25.90 2.42 21.23
C ASN A 499 -24.98 1.58 22.13
N GLY A 500 -24.94 1.93 23.42
CA GLY A 500 -24.16 1.18 24.39
C GLY A 500 -23.80 1.98 25.64
N LYS A 501 -23.50 1.24 26.71
CA LYS A 501 -22.83 1.75 27.91
C LYS A 501 -21.46 1.08 27.95
N ILE A 502 -20.41 1.83 28.26
CA ILE A 502 -19.06 1.25 28.41
C ILE A 502 -19.01 0.33 29.61
#